data_AF-A0A962JFW7-F1
#
_entry.id   AF-A0A962JFW7-F1
#
_cell.length_a   1.000
_cell.length_b   1.000
_cell.length_c   1.000
_cell.angle_alpha   90.00
_cell.angle_beta   90.00
_cell.angle_gamma   90.00
#
_symmetry.space_group_name_H-M   'P 1'
#
loop_
_entity.id
_entity.type
_entity.pdbx_description
1 polymer ?
#
loop_
_entity_poly.entity_id
_entity_poly.type
_entity_poly.pdbx_seq_one_letter_code
_entity_poly.pdbx_strand_id
1 'polypeptide(L)'
;MLNWDDFYAEEKPKAKNKAPATPTNAPQAATSQPITPPPTVAPVQPVTATAALDRANAALANLDVAAGLEELEMGAARIQVDDKRMINCKADLNQLVPFKYDWAWQKYLDGCANHWMPQEVNMTKDIALWKNPEGLTDDERLIVMRSLGYFSTADSLVANNLVLAVYRLITNPECRQYLLRQAFEEAIHTHAYQYCIQSLGMDEGEVFNMYREVPSVAKKAAWSISHTHSLSNPNFKTGTAEADQELLRNLIGFYGVTEGIFFYCGFTQILSMGRRNKMTGVAEQFQYILRDESMHLNFGIDVINQIKIENPHLWTKDFQQEVIQMILEGTQLEIEYARDTMPRGVLGMNA
;
A
#
# COMPACT_ATOMS: atom_id res chain seq x y z
N MET A 1 8.00 -9.37 -28.88
CA MET A 1 7.19 -8.31 -29.50
C MET A 1 5.97 -8.99 -30.10
N LEU A 2 4.78 -8.68 -29.61
CA LEU A 2 3.54 -9.10 -30.27
C LEU A 2 3.29 -8.09 -31.39
N ASN A 3 3.29 -8.57 -32.64
CA ASN A 3 2.96 -7.76 -33.81
C ASN A 3 1.43 -7.79 -34.02
N TRP A 4 0.83 -6.62 -34.24
CA TRP A 4 -0.60 -6.45 -34.45
C TRP A 4 -1.09 -7.01 -35.78
N ASP A 5 -0.19 -7.28 -36.73
CA ASP A 5 -0.53 -7.83 -38.04
C ASP A 5 -1.08 -9.27 -37.97
N ASP A 6 -0.75 -10.03 -36.92
CA ASP A 6 -1.18 -11.43 -36.76
C ASP A 6 -2.68 -11.56 -36.46
N PHE A 7 -3.36 -10.47 -36.04
CA PHE A 7 -4.78 -10.49 -35.69
C PHE A 7 -5.71 -10.61 -36.91
N TYR A 8 -5.21 -10.28 -38.11
CA TYR A 8 -6.00 -10.26 -39.35
C TYR A 8 -5.77 -11.45 -40.28
N ALA A 9 -4.95 -12.43 -39.88
CA ALA A 9 -4.69 -13.60 -40.72
C ALA A 9 -5.78 -14.68 -40.53
N GLU A 10 -6.58 -14.93 -41.56
CA GLU A 10 -7.54 -16.05 -41.57
C GLU A 10 -6.81 -17.41 -41.62
N GLU A 11 -6.91 -18.20 -40.55
CA GLU A 11 -6.40 -19.58 -40.53
C GLU A 11 -7.25 -20.52 -41.39
N LYS A 12 -6.65 -21.14 -42.42
CA LYS A 12 -7.25 -22.27 -43.17
C LYS A 12 -6.98 -23.60 -42.46
N PRO A 13 -7.97 -24.52 -42.34
CA PRO A 13 -7.81 -25.76 -41.59
C PRO A 13 -6.97 -26.80 -42.35
N LYS A 14 -5.95 -27.38 -41.68
CA LYS A 14 -5.19 -28.55 -42.17
C LYS A 14 -5.88 -29.87 -41.76
N ALA A 15 -6.02 -30.77 -42.73
CA ALA A 15 -6.62 -32.10 -42.58
C ALA A 15 -5.75 -33.06 -41.75
N LYS A 16 -6.38 -33.89 -40.90
CA LYS A 16 -5.74 -34.96 -40.11
C LYS A 16 -5.79 -36.29 -40.88
N ASN A 17 -4.64 -36.96 -41.02
CA ASN A 17 -4.52 -38.33 -41.53
C ASN A 17 -4.90 -39.38 -40.46
N LYS A 18 -5.57 -40.45 -40.90
CA LYS A 18 -5.96 -41.66 -40.13
C LYS A 18 -4.99 -42.81 -40.37
N ALA A 19 -4.78 -43.66 -39.35
CA ALA A 19 -4.84 -45.15 -39.34
C ALA A 19 -4.06 -45.73 -38.13
N PRO A 20 -4.17 -47.03 -37.77
CA PRO A 20 -5.37 -47.84 -37.50
C PRO A 20 -5.29 -48.63 -36.15
N ALA A 21 -6.40 -49.29 -35.77
CA ALA A 21 -6.64 -49.98 -34.48
C ALA A 21 -6.46 -51.52 -34.50
N THR A 22 -6.30 -52.15 -33.32
CA THR A 22 -6.67 -53.57 -32.99
C THR A 22 -6.41 -53.87 -31.48
N PRO A 23 -6.97 -54.92 -30.83
CA PRO A 23 -8.40 -55.09 -30.49
C PRO A 23 -8.71 -55.56 -29.03
N THR A 24 -9.97 -55.33 -28.61
CA THR A 24 -10.87 -56.04 -27.67
C THR A 24 -10.38 -56.88 -26.47
N ASN A 25 -11.02 -56.64 -25.32
CA ASN A 25 -11.70 -57.68 -24.53
C ASN A 25 -12.86 -57.09 -23.70
N ALA A 26 -14.01 -57.78 -23.72
CA ALA A 26 -15.21 -57.62 -22.87
C ALA A 26 -15.58 -59.06 -22.40
N PRO A 27 -16.55 -59.32 -21.49
CA PRO A 27 -17.63 -58.44 -20.98
C PRO A 27 -17.99 -58.64 -19.48
N GLN A 28 -18.92 -57.83 -18.95
CA GLN A 28 -20.10 -58.36 -18.23
C GLN A 28 -21.19 -57.29 -18.00
N ALA A 29 -22.43 -57.75 -18.10
CA ALA A 29 -23.66 -56.97 -18.17
C ALA A 29 -24.22 -56.60 -16.78
N ALA A 30 -24.79 -55.40 -16.67
CA ALA A 30 -25.74 -55.05 -15.61
C ALA A 30 -26.88 -54.21 -16.20
N THR A 31 -28.08 -54.52 -15.71
CA THR A 31 -29.41 -54.16 -16.19
C THR A 31 -29.75 -52.67 -16.13
N SER A 32 -30.55 -52.25 -17.12
CA SER A 32 -31.10 -50.91 -17.35
C SER A 32 -32.12 -50.44 -16.31
N GLN A 33 -31.96 -49.20 -15.81
CA GLN A 33 -33.06 -48.35 -15.36
C GLN A 33 -33.00 -46.99 -16.08
N PRO A 34 -34.14 -46.31 -16.35
CA PRO A 34 -34.16 -45.07 -17.12
C PRO A 34 -33.68 -43.89 -16.27
N ILE A 35 -32.59 -43.26 -16.68
CA ILE A 35 -32.09 -42.00 -16.10
C ILE A 35 -32.76 -40.86 -16.86
N THR A 36 -33.43 -39.96 -16.15
CA THR A 36 -33.96 -38.69 -16.66
C THR A 36 -32.82 -37.81 -17.20
N PRO A 37 -32.98 -37.14 -18.36
CA PRO A 37 -31.91 -36.33 -18.92
C PRO A 37 -31.64 -35.09 -18.05
N PRO A 38 -30.36 -34.67 -17.92
CA PRO A 38 -30.01 -33.41 -17.25
C PRO A 38 -30.56 -32.21 -18.03
N PRO A 39 -30.78 -31.06 -17.38
CA PRO A 39 -31.27 -29.87 -18.05
C PRO A 39 -30.29 -29.42 -19.13
N THR A 40 -30.81 -29.16 -20.32
CA THR A 40 -30.05 -28.72 -21.49
C THR A 40 -29.37 -27.40 -21.17
N VAL A 41 -28.04 -27.42 -20.98
CA VAL A 41 -27.23 -26.19 -21.00
C VAL A 41 -27.33 -25.66 -22.43
N ALA A 42 -27.87 -24.46 -22.60
CA ALA A 42 -27.96 -23.80 -23.90
C ALA A 42 -26.56 -23.76 -24.54
N PRO A 43 -26.42 -24.03 -25.85
CA PRO A 43 -25.12 -23.95 -26.50
C PRO A 43 -24.63 -22.51 -26.40
N VAL A 44 -23.46 -22.29 -25.81
CA VAL A 44 -22.74 -21.03 -25.97
C VAL A 44 -22.42 -20.92 -27.45
N GLN A 45 -23.15 -20.07 -28.16
CA GLN A 45 -22.90 -19.89 -29.59
C GLN A 45 -21.48 -19.35 -29.78
N PRO A 46 -20.70 -19.90 -30.72
CA PRO A 46 -19.39 -19.36 -31.04
C PRO A 46 -19.59 -17.95 -31.59
N VAL A 47 -19.09 -16.95 -30.88
CA VAL A 47 -19.07 -15.57 -31.35
C VAL A 47 -18.08 -15.54 -32.52
N THR A 48 -18.56 -15.32 -33.75
CA THR A 48 -17.68 -15.07 -34.89
C THR A 48 -16.93 -13.76 -34.65
N ALA A 49 -15.67 -13.67 -35.09
CA ALA A 49 -14.85 -12.47 -34.92
C ALA A 49 -15.55 -11.20 -35.42
N THR A 50 -16.36 -11.32 -36.47
CA THR A 50 -17.22 -10.26 -37.03
C THR A 50 -18.28 -9.77 -36.03
N ALA A 51 -18.99 -10.68 -35.35
CA ALA A 51 -19.99 -10.30 -34.34
C ALA A 51 -19.37 -9.67 -33.09
N ALA A 52 -18.12 -10.01 -32.76
CA ALA A 52 -17.37 -9.34 -31.71
C ALA A 52 -16.97 -7.91 -32.13
N LEU A 53 -16.51 -7.73 -33.36
CA LEU A 53 -16.15 -6.43 -33.94
C LEU A 53 -17.37 -5.50 -34.04
N ASP A 54 -18.52 -6.01 -34.47
CA ASP A 54 -19.75 -5.24 -34.62
C ASP A 54 -20.26 -4.74 -33.27
N ARG A 55 -20.17 -5.57 -32.22
CA ARG A 55 -20.49 -5.15 -30.84
C ARG A 55 -19.51 -4.11 -30.31
N ALA A 56 -18.21 -4.23 -30.63
CA ALA A 56 -17.21 -3.23 -30.26
C ALA A 56 -17.49 -1.89 -30.96
N ASN A 57 -17.78 -1.91 -32.26
CA ASN A 57 -18.12 -0.72 -33.04
C ASN A 57 -19.41 -0.05 -32.54
N ALA A 58 -20.43 -0.85 -32.20
CA ALA A 58 -21.66 -0.33 -31.60
C ALA A 58 -21.43 0.27 -30.20
N ALA A 59 -20.53 -0.31 -29.40
CA ALA A 59 -20.15 0.25 -28.10
C ALA A 59 -19.38 1.59 -28.27
N LEU A 60 -18.44 1.66 -29.21
CA LEU A 60 -17.68 2.89 -29.51
C LEU A 60 -18.58 3.99 -30.08
N ALA A 61 -19.56 3.65 -30.92
CA ALA A 61 -20.52 4.61 -31.45
C ALA A 61 -21.43 5.21 -30.37
N ASN A 62 -21.63 4.49 -29.26
CA ASN A 62 -22.39 4.94 -28.10
C ASN A 62 -21.49 5.38 -26.93
N LEU A 63 -20.17 5.50 -27.15
CA LEU A 63 -19.27 5.97 -26.12
C LEU A 63 -19.55 7.44 -25.86
N ASP A 64 -20.08 7.71 -24.66
CA ASP A 64 -20.26 9.08 -24.21
C ASP A 64 -18.90 9.67 -23.80
N VAL A 65 -18.21 10.22 -24.79
CA VAL A 65 -16.96 10.94 -24.60
C VAL A 65 -17.17 12.17 -23.71
N ALA A 66 -18.38 12.75 -23.70
CA ALA A 66 -18.69 13.89 -22.85
C ALA A 66 -18.78 13.47 -21.38
N ALA A 67 -19.36 12.32 -21.03
CA ALA A 67 -19.36 11.82 -19.64
C ALA A 67 -17.94 11.55 -19.09
N GLY A 68 -17.01 11.08 -19.94
CA GLY A 68 -15.60 10.91 -19.57
C GLY A 68 -14.81 12.23 -19.50
N LEU A 69 -15.36 13.30 -20.05
CA LEU A 69 -14.81 14.65 -20.08
C LEU A 69 -15.69 15.64 -19.29
N GLU A 70 -16.72 15.21 -18.56
CA GLU A 70 -17.68 16.13 -17.92
C GLU A 70 -17.03 16.86 -16.73
N GLU A 71 -15.98 16.29 -16.13
CA GLU A 71 -15.10 16.96 -15.18
C GLU A 71 -14.04 17.87 -15.85
N LEU A 72 -13.88 17.78 -17.17
CA LEU A 72 -12.88 18.50 -17.97
C LEU A 72 -13.59 19.42 -18.97
N GLU A 73 -13.70 20.72 -18.68
CA GLU A 73 -14.34 21.69 -19.58
C GLU A 73 -13.96 21.43 -21.07
N MET A 74 -14.91 20.92 -21.85
CA MET A 74 -14.72 20.55 -23.25
C MET A 74 -14.35 21.81 -24.06
N GLY A 75 -13.07 21.94 -24.38
CA GLY A 75 -12.46 23.15 -24.96
C GLY A 75 -11.20 23.65 -24.23
N ALA A 76 -10.79 23.00 -23.13
CA ALA A 76 -9.66 23.43 -22.30
C ALA A 76 -8.32 23.47 -23.06
N ALA A 77 -7.64 24.62 -22.97
CA ALA A 77 -6.27 24.79 -23.42
C ALA A 77 -5.34 23.75 -22.77
N ARG A 78 -4.17 23.51 -23.38
CA ARG A 78 -3.10 22.69 -22.75
C ARG A 78 -2.85 23.20 -21.33
N ILE A 79 -2.75 22.29 -20.37
CA ILE A 79 -2.49 22.62 -18.96
C ILE A 79 -1.21 23.44 -18.87
N GLN A 80 -1.28 24.57 -18.18
CA GLN A 80 -0.11 25.34 -17.81
C GLN A 80 0.33 24.98 -16.40
N VAL A 81 1.61 25.16 -16.11
CA VAL A 81 2.18 24.87 -14.79
C VAL A 81 1.41 25.60 -13.68
N ASP A 82 1.00 26.84 -13.94
CA ASP A 82 0.30 27.70 -12.98
C ASP A 82 -1.14 27.26 -12.68
N ASP A 83 -1.73 26.35 -13.47
CA ASP A 83 -3.06 25.80 -13.23
C ASP A 83 -3.06 24.73 -12.13
N LYS A 84 -1.91 24.06 -11.93
CA LYS A 84 -1.76 22.96 -10.95
C LYS A 84 -1.71 23.48 -9.51
N ARG A 85 -2.36 22.78 -8.57
CA ARG A 85 -2.33 23.05 -7.11
C ARG A 85 -2.28 21.74 -6.34
N MET A 86 -1.74 21.75 -5.12
CA MET A 86 -1.66 20.54 -4.28
C MET A 86 -3.04 19.97 -3.94
N ILE A 87 -3.98 20.85 -3.62
CA ILE A 87 -5.37 20.53 -3.27
C ILE A 87 -6.29 21.50 -4.03
N ASN A 88 -7.56 21.12 -4.22
CA ASN A 88 -8.59 21.95 -4.82
C ASN A 88 -8.27 22.45 -6.24
N CYS A 89 -7.38 21.75 -6.97
CA CYS A 89 -7.07 22.03 -8.37
C CYS A 89 -8.24 21.61 -9.29
N LYS A 90 -8.52 22.42 -10.31
CA LYS A 90 -9.52 22.15 -11.35
C LYS A 90 -8.91 21.71 -12.69
N ALA A 91 -7.58 21.62 -12.77
CA ALA A 91 -6.90 21.18 -13.98
C ALA A 91 -7.02 19.65 -14.17
N ASP A 92 -6.87 19.20 -15.41
CA ASP A 92 -6.94 17.78 -15.75
C ASP A 92 -5.85 16.96 -15.04
N LEU A 93 -6.27 16.14 -14.07
CA LEU A 93 -5.38 15.31 -13.25
C LEU A 93 -4.83 14.08 -14.00
N ASN A 94 -5.28 13.82 -15.23
CA ASN A 94 -4.81 12.69 -16.03
C ASN A 94 -3.55 13.03 -16.83
N GLN A 95 -3.22 14.32 -17.00
CA GLN A 95 -2.02 14.75 -17.71
C GLN A 95 -0.86 15.00 -16.74
N LEU A 96 0.11 14.11 -16.79
CA LEU A 96 1.31 14.20 -15.93
C LEU A 96 2.13 15.47 -16.22
N VAL A 97 2.26 15.87 -17.48
CA VAL A 97 3.07 17.02 -17.90
C VAL A 97 2.22 18.26 -18.22
N PRO A 98 2.75 19.49 -18.05
CA PRO A 98 4.08 19.83 -17.52
C PRO A 98 4.18 19.66 -16.00
N PHE A 99 5.36 19.34 -15.47
CA PHE A 99 5.56 19.24 -14.02
C PHE A 99 5.51 20.61 -13.35
N LYS A 100 4.85 20.71 -12.19
CA LYS A 100 4.91 21.88 -11.30
C LYS A 100 5.79 21.58 -10.08
N TYR A 101 5.68 20.37 -9.53
CA TYR A 101 6.43 19.95 -8.35
C TYR A 101 7.52 18.95 -8.73
N ASP A 102 8.64 19.44 -9.28
CA ASP A 102 9.77 18.59 -9.66
C ASP A 102 10.30 17.76 -8.48
N TRP A 103 10.18 18.27 -7.25
CA TRP A 103 10.55 17.54 -6.04
C TRP A 103 9.73 16.25 -5.88
N ALA A 104 8.44 16.24 -6.23
CA ALA A 104 7.60 15.05 -6.12
C ALA A 104 8.03 13.99 -7.16
N TRP A 105 8.33 14.45 -8.38
CA TRP A 105 8.82 13.58 -9.45
C TRP A 105 10.19 12.99 -9.11
N GLN A 106 11.11 13.79 -8.56
CA GLN A 106 12.43 13.29 -8.16
C GLN A 106 12.30 12.22 -7.07
N LYS A 107 11.47 12.45 -6.05
CA LYS A 107 11.23 11.44 -5.01
C LYS A 107 10.65 10.14 -5.59
N TYR A 108 9.79 10.23 -6.62
CA TYR A 108 9.27 9.04 -7.31
C TYR A 108 10.38 8.24 -7.99
N LEU A 109 11.28 8.92 -8.71
CA LEU A 109 12.44 8.26 -9.33
C LEU A 109 13.36 7.62 -8.28
N ASP A 110 13.63 8.32 -7.19
CA ASP A 110 14.48 7.83 -6.10
C ASP A 110 13.86 6.60 -5.41
N GLY A 111 12.54 6.63 -5.14
CA GLY A 111 11.80 5.47 -4.63
C GLY A 111 11.86 4.27 -5.57
N CYS A 112 11.67 4.49 -6.88
CA CYS A 112 11.85 3.43 -7.88
C CYS A 112 13.26 2.83 -7.90
N ALA A 113 14.31 3.66 -7.72
CA ALA A 113 15.69 3.20 -7.65
C ALA A 113 15.99 2.38 -6.37
N ASN A 114 15.17 2.53 -5.33
CA ASN A 114 15.26 1.81 -4.06
C ASN A 114 14.50 0.47 -4.05
N HIS A 115 14.13 -0.10 -5.19
CA HIS A 115 13.43 -1.40 -5.20
C HIS A 115 14.23 -2.50 -4.47
N TRP A 116 13.51 -3.29 -3.67
CA TRP A 116 14.00 -4.45 -2.94
C TRP A 116 12.84 -5.44 -2.72
N MET A 117 13.16 -6.70 -2.42
CA MET A 117 12.17 -7.71 -2.03
C MET A 117 12.60 -8.43 -0.75
N PRO A 118 11.67 -8.69 0.21
CA PRO A 118 12.03 -9.30 1.49
C PRO A 118 12.72 -10.65 1.39
N GLN A 119 12.33 -11.47 0.40
CA GLN A 119 12.91 -12.80 0.17
C GLN A 119 14.39 -12.78 -0.26
N GLU A 120 14.92 -11.62 -0.65
CA GLU A 120 16.33 -11.48 -1.00
C GLU A 120 17.22 -11.49 0.26
N VAL A 121 16.63 -11.27 1.44
CA VAL A 121 17.34 -11.26 2.73
C VAL A 121 17.37 -12.64 3.36
N ASN A 122 18.56 -13.11 3.76
CA ASN A 122 18.75 -14.44 4.31
C ASN A 122 18.40 -14.53 5.81
N MET A 123 17.35 -15.28 6.14
CA MET A 123 16.84 -15.47 7.50
C MET A 123 17.49 -16.62 8.31
N THR A 124 18.44 -17.37 7.74
CA THR A 124 18.98 -18.60 8.37
C THR A 124 19.57 -18.37 9.77
N LYS A 125 20.35 -17.30 9.94
CA LYS A 125 20.97 -16.96 11.23
C LYS A 125 19.92 -16.58 12.28
N ASP A 126 18.93 -15.81 11.85
CA ASP A 126 17.83 -15.33 12.69
C ASP A 126 16.97 -16.51 13.16
N ILE A 127 16.67 -17.47 12.28
CA ILE A 127 15.95 -18.70 12.61
C ILE A 127 16.71 -19.51 13.66
N ALA A 128 18.02 -19.69 13.48
CA ALA A 128 18.86 -20.43 14.43
C ALA A 128 18.93 -19.73 15.79
N LEU A 129 19.08 -18.40 15.80
CA LEU A 129 19.12 -17.58 17.02
C LEU A 129 17.78 -17.62 17.75
N TRP A 130 16.67 -17.49 17.02
CA TRP A 130 15.32 -17.51 17.58
C TRP A 130 14.97 -18.86 18.22
N LYS A 131 15.35 -19.97 17.57
CA LYS A 131 15.10 -21.33 18.09
C LYS A 131 15.98 -21.71 19.27
N ASN A 132 17.15 -21.08 19.42
CA ASN A 132 18.03 -21.33 20.56
C ASN A 132 17.46 -20.65 21.83
N PRO A 133 17.11 -21.41 22.90
CA PRO A 133 16.62 -20.83 24.15
C PRO A 133 17.59 -19.82 24.78
N GLU A 134 18.90 -19.98 24.56
CA GLU A 134 19.94 -19.08 25.08
C GLU A 134 20.34 -17.96 24.10
N GLY A 135 19.73 -17.92 22.90
CA GLY A 135 20.09 -16.96 21.86
C GLY A 135 19.65 -15.52 22.17
N LEU A 136 18.46 -15.38 22.76
CA LEU A 136 17.84 -14.12 23.14
C LEU A 136 17.29 -14.23 24.56
N THR A 137 17.42 -13.16 25.35
CA THR A 137 16.69 -13.06 26.63
C THR A 137 15.19 -12.88 26.38
N ASP A 138 14.37 -13.13 27.39
CA ASP A 138 12.92 -12.90 27.29
C ASP A 138 12.58 -11.45 26.94
N ASP A 139 13.33 -10.49 27.50
CA ASP A 139 13.17 -9.06 27.20
C ASP A 139 13.56 -8.74 25.74
N GLU A 140 14.61 -9.36 25.20
CA GLU A 140 14.97 -9.23 23.78
C GLU A 140 13.92 -9.87 22.84
N ARG A 141 13.35 -11.01 23.22
CA ARG A 141 12.26 -11.65 22.47
C ARG A 141 11.01 -10.79 22.47
N LEU A 142 10.67 -10.21 23.62
CA LEU A 142 9.54 -9.30 23.76
C LEU A 142 9.67 -8.11 22.80
N ILE A 143 10.85 -7.48 22.74
CA ILE A 143 11.11 -6.36 21.82
C ILE A 143 10.84 -6.77 20.37
N VAL A 144 11.36 -7.93 19.93
CA VAL A 144 11.16 -8.42 18.56
C VAL A 144 9.69 -8.69 18.27
N MET A 145 8.98 -9.37 19.17
CA MET A 145 7.55 -9.68 18.99
C MET A 145 6.70 -8.41 18.98
N ARG A 146 6.92 -7.48 19.91
CA ARG A 146 6.21 -6.19 19.99
C ARG A 146 6.46 -5.31 18.76
N SER A 147 7.68 -5.32 18.24
CA SER A 147 8.02 -4.58 17.02
C SER A 147 7.27 -5.18 15.83
N LEU A 148 7.43 -6.48 15.57
CA LEU A 148 6.79 -7.14 14.44
C LEU A 148 5.25 -7.06 14.51
N GLY A 149 4.66 -7.19 15.69
CA GLY A 149 3.20 -7.08 15.86
C GLY A 149 2.63 -5.68 15.71
N TYR A 150 3.41 -4.65 16.06
CA TYR A 150 3.01 -3.27 15.77
C TYR A 150 3.10 -2.98 14.27
N PHE A 151 4.28 -3.20 13.69
CA PHE A 151 4.55 -2.85 12.30
C PHE A 151 3.73 -3.66 11.28
N SER A 152 3.45 -4.94 11.55
CA SER A 152 2.68 -5.79 10.61
C SER A 152 1.29 -5.25 10.29
N THR A 153 0.71 -4.44 11.18
CA THR A 153 -0.60 -3.80 10.96
C THR A 153 -0.49 -2.31 10.71
N ALA A 154 0.55 -1.63 11.22
CA ALA A 154 0.72 -0.20 11.05
C ALA A 154 0.91 0.20 9.58
N ASP A 155 1.75 -0.50 8.81
CA ASP A 155 1.99 -0.16 7.39
C ASP A 155 0.74 -0.44 6.53
N SER A 156 -0.08 -1.42 6.93
CA SER A 156 -1.41 -1.59 6.33
C SER A 156 -2.35 -0.41 6.64
N LEU A 157 -2.26 0.22 7.82
CA LEU A 157 -3.02 1.44 8.12
C LEU A 157 -2.53 2.62 7.26
N VAL A 158 -1.22 2.76 7.09
CA VAL A 158 -0.62 3.80 6.22
C VAL A 158 -1.08 3.60 4.77
N ALA A 159 -0.92 2.39 4.21
CA ALA A 159 -1.36 2.06 2.85
C ALA A 159 -2.84 2.36 2.61
N ASN A 160 -3.71 1.95 3.56
CA ASN A 160 -5.14 2.22 3.47
C ASN A 160 -5.44 3.72 3.53
N ASN A 161 -4.75 4.49 4.38
CA ASN A 161 -4.88 5.94 4.44
C ASN A 161 -4.48 6.60 3.11
N LEU A 162 -3.35 6.19 2.53
CA LEU A 162 -2.86 6.73 1.26
C LEU A 162 -3.89 6.52 0.14
N VAL A 163 -4.39 5.30 -0.01
CA VAL A 163 -5.26 4.92 -1.15
C VAL A 163 -6.69 5.41 -0.95
N LEU A 164 -7.25 5.28 0.25
CA LEU A 164 -8.68 5.54 0.49
C LEU A 164 -8.99 6.99 0.88
N ALA A 165 -8.00 7.74 1.35
CA ALA A 165 -8.17 9.12 1.79
C ALA A 165 -7.27 10.10 1.01
N VAL A 166 -5.95 9.99 1.14
CA VAL A 166 -5.01 11.03 0.67
C VAL A 166 -5.00 11.16 -0.84
N TYR A 167 -4.92 10.06 -1.59
CA TYR A 167 -4.80 10.07 -3.04
C TYR A 167 -5.93 10.85 -3.73
N ARG A 168 -7.17 10.69 -3.24
CA ARG A 168 -8.34 11.40 -3.76
C ARG A 168 -8.21 12.92 -3.58
N LEU A 169 -7.70 13.36 -2.44
CA LEU A 169 -7.71 14.77 -2.02
C LEU A 169 -6.48 15.54 -2.49
N ILE A 170 -5.37 14.86 -2.78
CA ILE A 170 -4.23 15.45 -3.50
C ILE A 170 -4.59 15.56 -4.98
N THR A 171 -4.76 16.78 -5.46
CA THR A 171 -5.20 17.11 -6.82
C THR A 171 -4.01 17.49 -7.70
N ASN A 172 -2.94 16.69 -7.69
CA ASN A 172 -1.76 16.90 -8.52
C ASN A 172 -1.21 15.56 -9.04
N PRO A 173 -0.96 15.42 -10.36
CA PRO A 173 -0.60 14.12 -10.94
C PRO A 173 0.80 13.64 -10.56
N GLU A 174 1.81 14.52 -10.51
CA GLU A 174 3.16 14.11 -10.12
C GLU A 174 3.26 13.71 -8.64
N CYS A 175 2.49 14.35 -7.74
CA CYS A 175 2.37 13.90 -6.35
C CYS A 175 1.60 12.58 -6.24
N ARG A 176 0.53 12.40 -7.02
CA ARG A 176 -0.19 11.12 -7.11
C ARG A 176 0.71 9.99 -7.58
N GLN A 177 1.62 10.26 -8.52
CA GLN A 177 2.60 9.26 -8.96
C GLN A 177 3.49 8.78 -7.81
N TYR A 178 3.96 9.69 -6.95
CA TYR A 178 4.71 9.31 -5.75
C TYR A 178 3.85 8.52 -4.76
N LEU A 179 2.59 8.95 -4.51
CA LEU A 179 1.68 8.21 -3.61
C LEU A 179 1.45 6.77 -4.07
N LEU A 180 1.41 6.49 -5.37
CA LEU A 180 1.33 5.11 -5.89
C LEU A 180 2.61 4.32 -5.58
N ARG A 181 3.78 4.96 -5.66
CA ARG A 181 5.05 4.32 -5.30
C ARG A 181 5.11 4.03 -3.81
N GLN A 182 4.79 5.01 -2.97
CA GLN A 182 4.74 4.85 -1.52
C GLN A 182 3.76 3.75 -1.11
N ALA A 183 2.52 3.77 -1.61
CA ALA A 183 1.54 2.73 -1.29
C ALA A 183 1.99 1.31 -1.70
N PHE A 184 2.80 1.19 -2.76
CA PHE A 184 3.44 -0.07 -3.12
C PHE A 184 4.59 -0.45 -2.18
N GLU A 185 5.39 0.51 -1.71
CA GLU A 185 6.41 0.30 -0.68
C GLU A 185 5.78 -0.21 0.63
N GLU A 186 4.67 0.38 1.08
CA GLU A 186 3.93 -0.12 2.27
C GLU A 186 3.49 -1.60 2.13
N ALA A 187 3.15 -2.03 0.91
CA ALA A 187 2.82 -3.42 0.61
C ALA A 187 4.07 -4.32 0.68
N ILE A 188 5.23 -3.83 0.24
CA ILE A 188 6.52 -4.51 0.41
C ILE A 188 6.87 -4.61 1.89
N HIS A 189 6.64 -3.56 2.69
CA HIS A 189 6.94 -3.58 4.13
C HIS A 189 6.04 -4.58 4.87
N THR A 190 4.74 -4.56 4.59
CA THR A 190 3.78 -5.56 5.12
C THR A 190 4.23 -6.99 4.78
N HIS A 191 4.70 -7.20 3.55
CA HIS A 191 5.26 -8.48 3.11
C HIS A 191 6.57 -8.84 3.85
N ALA A 192 7.42 -7.86 4.17
CA ALA A 192 8.64 -8.09 4.93
C ALA A 192 8.36 -8.61 6.35
N TYR A 193 7.39 -8.00 7.06
CA TYR A 193 7.02 -8.50 8.38
C TYR A 193 6.41 -9.90 8.30
N GLN A 194 5.53 -10.14 7.33
CA GLN A 194 4.95 -11.46 7.09
C GLN A 194 6.05 -12.51 6.85
N TYR A 195 7.05 -12.18 6.02
CA TYR A 195 8.19 -13.06 5.74
C TYR A 195 9.03 -13.33 7.00
N CYS A 196 9.27 -12.31 7.83
CA CYS A 196 9.94 -12.46 9.12
C CYS A 196 9.18 -13.39 10.07
N ILE A 197 7.88 -13.13 10.27
CA ILE A 197 6.99 -13.87 11.18
C ILE A 197 6.95 -15.35 10.77
N GLN A 198 6.77 -15.63 9.49
CA GLN A 198 6.77 -17.01 8.97
C GLN A 198 8.13 -17.69 9.11
N SER A 199 9.22 -17.00 8.76
CA SER A 199 10.57 -17.56 8.85
C SER A 199 10.89 -17.97 10.29
N LEU A 200 10.53 -17.13 11.27
CA LEU A 200 10.78 -17.37 12.69
C LEU A 200 9.81 -18.39 13.31
N GLY A 201 8.75 -18.80 12.59
CA GLY A 201 7.76 -19.74 13.08
C GLY A 201 6.92 -19.18 14.23
N MET A 202 6.63 -17.88 14.19
CA MET A 202 5.75 -17.21 15.16
C MET A 202 4.27 -17.52 14.87
N ASP A 203 3.40 -17.35 15.87
CA ASP A 203 1.95 -17.42 15.65
C ASP A 203 1.48 -16.16 14.92
N GLU A 204 1.10 -16.31 13.64
CA GLU A 204 0.60 -15.21 12.82
C GLU A 204 -0.64 -14.55 13.43
N GLY A 205 -1.54 -15.33 14.05
CA GLY A 205 -2.75 -14.81 14.68
C GLY A 205 -2.43 -13.89 15.86
N GLU A 206 -1.52 -14.33 16.73
CA GLU A 206 -1.05 -13.53 17.87
C GLU A 206 -0.38 -12.23 17.40
N VAL A 207 0.55 -12.33 16.44
CA VAL A 207 1.34 -11.17 16.00
C VAL A 207 0.49 -10.16 15.24
N PHE A 208 -0.37 -10.58 14.30
CA PHE A 208 -1.22 -9.66 13.53
C PHE A 208 -2.41 -9.12 14.34
N ASN A 209 -2.88 -9.83 15.37
CA ASN A 209 -3.96 -9.34 16.24
C ASN A 209 -3.44 -8.48 17.42
N MET A 210 -2.12 -8.30 17.53
CA MET A 210 -1.48 -7.61 18.65
C MET A 210 -2.02 -6.18 18.87
N TYR A 211 -2.35 -5.46 17.80
CA TYR A 211 -2.95 -4.11 17.92
C TYR A 211 -4.35 -4.08 18.55
N ARG A 212 -4.98 -5.24 18.79
CA ARG A 212 -6.25 -5.37 19.51
C ARG A 212 -6.09 -5.92 20.92
N GLU A 213 -4.99 -6.62 21.19
CA GLU A 213 -4.76 -7.31 22.46
C GLU A 213 -3.81 -6.56 23.39
N VAL A 214 -2.92 -5.73 22.83
CA VAL A 214 -1.88 -5.02 23.57
C VAL A 214 -2.27 -3.55 23.72
N PRO A 215 -2.56 -3.05 24.93
CA PRO A 215 -3.11 -1.71 25.11
C PRO A 215 -2.24 -0.59 24.54
N SER A 216 -0.92 -0.68 24.66
CA SER A 216 0.02 0.34 24.15
C SER A 216 0.00 0.41 22.61
N VAL A 217 -0.06 -0.75 21.94
CA VAL A 217 -0.17 -0.87 20.48
C VAL A 217 -1.55 -0.40 20.00
N ALA A 218 -2.61 -0.82 20.69
CA ALA A 218 -3.99 -0.47 20.37
C ALA A 218 -4.24 1.04 20.43
N LYS A 219 -3.69 1.74 21.45
CA LYS A 219 -3.80 3.20 21.57
C LYS A 219 -3.15 3.92 20.40
N LYS A 220 -1.94 3.51 19.98
CA LYS A 220 -1.24 4.09 18.81
C LYS A 220 -2.04 3.90 17.52
N ALA A 221 -2.56 2.68 17.29
CA ALA A 221 -3.39 2.38 16.14
C ALA A 221 -4.69 3.20 16.14
N ALA A 222 -5.40 3.25 17.27
CA ALA A 222 -6.64 4.01 17.42
C ALA A 222 -6.43 5.52 17.20
N TRP A 223 -5.34 6.07 17.72
CA TRP A 223 -4.98 7.47 17.50
C TRP A 223 -4.75 7.76 16.01
N SER A 224 -4.00 6.90 15.31
CA SER A 224 -3.76 7.05 13.87
C SER A 224 -5.07 6.96 13.06
N ILE A 225 -5.91 5.95 13.34
CA ILE A 225 -7.20 5.75 12.67
C ILE A 225 -8.14 6.94 12.87
N SER A 226 -8.12 7.57 14.05
CA SER A 226 -8.97 8.74 14.32
C SER A 226 -8.72 9.90 13.35
N HIS A 227 -7.50 10.01 12.80
CA HIS A 227 -7.12 11.03 11.82
C HIS A 227 -7.48 10.67 10.37
N THR A 228 -7.88 9.43 10.08
CA THR A 228 -8.38 9.01 8.74
C THR A 228 -9.90 8.95 8.67
N HIS A 229 -10.57 8.76 9.82
CA HIS A 229 -11.99 8.43 9.87
C HIS A 229 -12.88 9.40 9.09
N SER A 230 -12.69 10.72 9.25
CA SER A 230 -13.44 11.76 8.53
C SER A 230 -13.19 11.73 7.01
N LEU A 231 -11.93 11.59 6.60
CA LEU A 231 -11.53 11.56 5.19
C LEU A 231 -11.98 10.28 4.47
N SER A 232 -12.13 9.17 5.20
CA SER A 232 -12.59 7.90 4.63
C SER A 232 -14.02 7.96 4.08
N ASN A 233 -14.81 8.96 4.48
CA ASN A 233 -16.12 9.22 3.89
C ASN A 233 -15.96 9.56 2.39
N PRO A 234 -16.57 8.79 1.46
CA PRO A 234 -16.51 9.06 0.02
C PRO A 234 -16.98 10.47 -0.38
N ASN A 235 -17.83 11.09 0.44
CA ASN A 235 -18.40 12.41 0.20
C ASN A 235 -17.56 13.55 0.80
N PHE A 236 -16.49 13.25 1.55
CA PHE A 236 -15.59 14.28 2.07
C PHE A 236 -14.86 14.97 0.91
N LYS A 237 -14.91 16.29 0.89
CA LYS A 237 -14.23 17.14 -0.09
C LYS A 237 -13.49 18.27 0.62
N THR A 238 -12.28 18.55 0.15
CA THR A 238 -11.56 19.80 0.42
C THR A 238 -12.25 20.97 -0.28
N GLY A 239 -11.94 22.20 0.13
CA GLY A 239 -12.49 23.44 -0.46
C GLY A 239 -13.05 24.44 0.55
N THR A 240 -13.11 24.08 1.83
CA THR A 240 -13.30 25.03 2.95
C THR A 240 -12.09 24.99 3.86
N ALA A 241 -11.84 26.05 4.62
CA ALA A 241 -10.68 26.13 5.52
C ALA A 241 -10.67 24.97 6.54
N GLU A 242 -11.83 24.59 7.05
CA GLU A 242 -12.00 23.52 8.02
C GLU A 242 -11.68 22.14 7.40
N ALA A 243 -12.20 21.87 6.19
CA ALA A 243 -11.96 20.62 5.48
C ALA A 243 -10.49 20.50 5.02
N ASP A 244 -9.88 21.61 4.60
CA ASP A 244 -8.48 21.62 4.19
C ASP A 244 -7.55 21.46 5.40
N GLN A 245 -7.89 22.04 6.56
CA GLN A 245 -7.19 21.76 7.82
C GLN A 245 -7.37 20.31 8.26
N GLU A 246 -8.53 19.69 8.01
CA GLU A 246 -8.77 18.28 8.34
C GLU A 246 -7.86 17.35 7.54
N LEU A 247 -7.64 17.65 6.25
CA LEU A 247 -6.61 16.99 5.46
C LEU A 247 -5.20 17.22 6.03
N LEU A 248 -4.87 18.44 6.46
CA LEU A 248 -3.57 18.72 7.09
C LEU A 248 -3.37 17.93 8.40
N ARG A 249 -4.41 17.79 9.24
CA ARG A 249 -4.36 16.92 10.43
C ARG A 249 -4.04 15.48 10.05
N ASN A 250 -4.71 14.95 9.02
CA ASN A 250 -4.41 13.60 8.53
C ASN A 250 -2.95 13.47 8.08
N LEU A 251 -2.47 14.37 7.21
CA LEU A 251 -1.11 14.33 6.69
C LEU A 251 -0.07 14.42 7.83
N ILE A 252 -0.29 15.30 8.81
CA ILE A 252 0.59 15.44 9.98
C ILE A 252 0.52 14.21 10.89
N GLY A 253 -0.68 13.65 11.09
CA GLY A 253 -0.87 12.43 11.88
C GLY A 253 -0.13 11.22 11.28
N PHE A 254 -0.22 11.02 9.97
CA PHE A 254 0.44 9.90 9.31
C PHE A 254 1.92 10.14 9.06
N TYR A 255 2.28 11.16 8.27
CA TYR A 255 3.69 11.39 7.95
C TYR A 255 4.48 11.88 9.17
N GLY A 256 3.92 12.83 9.93
CA GLY A 256 4.64 13.47 11.04
C GLY A 256 4.73 12.60 12.30
N VAL A 257 3.66 11.89 12.65
CA VAL A 257 3.59 11.11 13.90
C VAL A 257 3.75 9.61 13.66
N THR A 258 2.94 9.00 12.80
CA THR A 258 3.02 7.54 12.57
C THR A 258 4.35 7.14 11.94
N GLU A 259 4.63 7.65 10.75
CA GLU A 259 5.88 7.36 10.02
C GLU A 259 7.07 8.10 10.66
N GLY A 260 6.88 9.35 11.10
CA GLY A 260 7.97 10.19 11.62
C GLY A 260 8.40 9.96 13.07
N ILE A 261 7.52 9.47 13.95
CA ILE A 261 7.80 9.26 15.38
C ILE A 261 7.69 7.78 15.75
N PHE A 262 6.52 7.16 15.51
CA PHE A 262 6.28 5.79 15.94
C PHE A 262 7.21 4.80 15.24
N PHE A 263 7.38 4.94 13.92
CA PHE A 263 8.24 4.03 13.16
C PHE A 263 9.71 4.25 13.52
N TYR A 264 10.20 5.49 13.55
CA TYR A 264 11.58 5.78 13.91
C TYR A 264 11.96 5.25 15.29
N CYS A 265 11.08 5.35 16.29
CA CYS A 265 11.35 4.74 17.60
C CYS A 265 11.43 3.21 17.48
N GLY A 266 10.48 2.56 16.80
CA GLY A 266 10.50 1.12 16.55
C GLY A 266 11.76 0.63 15.79
N PHE A 267 12.24 1.40 14.81
CA PHE A 267 13.47 1.09 14.08
C PHE A 267 14.69 1.06 14.98
N THR A 268 14.81 2.00 15.93
CA THR A 268 15.96 1.99 16.85
C THR A 268 16.03 0.69 17.66
N GLN A 269 14.88 0.10 18.00
CA GLN A 269 14.82 -1.12 18.81
C GLN A 269 15.39 -2.34 18.08
N ILE A 270 14.96 -2.55 16.84
CA ILE A 270 15.43 -3.67 16.01
C ILE A 270 16.86 -3.43 15.50
N LEU A 271 17.20 -2.21 15.08
CA LEU A 271 18.55 -1.91 14.59
C LEU A 271 19.60 -1.97 15.72
N SER A 272 19.22 -1.68 16.97
CA SER A 272 20.08 -1.90 18.14
C SER A 272 20.44 -3.40 18.32
N MET A 273 19.48 -4.30 18.08
CA MET A 273 19.75 -5.76 18.04
C MET A 273 20.74 -6.10 16.91
N GLY A 274 20.49 -5.57 15.71
CA GLY A 274 21.35 -5.79 14.54
C GLY A 274 22.79 -5.36 14.75
N ARG A 275 23.02 -4.21 15.40
CA ARG A 275 24.36 -3.72 15.77
C ARG A 275 25.10 -4.64 16.75
N ARG A 276 24.37 -5.46 17.50
CA ARG A 276 24.91 -6.50 18.40
C ARG A 276 24.97 -7.87 17.72
N ASN A 277 24.84 -7.91 16.38
CA ASN A 277 24.85 -9.12 15.56
C ASN A 277 23.75 -10.13 15.97
N LYS A 278 22.60 -9.61 16.42
CA LYS A 278 21.40 -10.38 16.75
C LYS A 278 20.28 -10.00 15.79
N MET A 279 19.52 -10.99 15.34
CA MET A 279 18.40 -10.80 14.41
C MET A 279 18.79 -9.99 13.17
N THR A 280 19.92 -10.36 12.55
CA THR A 280 20.55 -9.59 11.47
C THR A 280 19.72 -9.54 10.20
N GLY A 281 18.95 -10.59 9.89
CA GLY A 281 18.04 -10.62 8.74
C GLY A 281 16.81 -9.76 8.95
N VAL A 282 16.23 -9.75 10.16
CA VAL A 282 15.17 -8.79 10.52
C VAL A 282 15.72 -7.36 10.47
N ALA A 283 16.90 -7.13 11.04
CA ALA A 283 17.52 -5.80 11.07
C ALA A 283 17.86 -5.28 9.66
N GLU A 284 18.31 -6.13 8.74
CA GLU A 284 18.58 -5.74 7.35
C GLU A 284 17.29 -5.33 6.62
N GLN A 285 16.19 -6.07 6.79
CA GLN A 285 14.88 -5.66 6.24
C GLN A 285 14.43 -4.31 6.82
N PHE A 286 14.62 -4.09 8.12
CA PHE A 286 14.33 -2.81 8.76
C PHE A 286 15.22 -1.66 8.25
N GLN A 287 16.42 -1.93 7.74
CA GLN A 287 17.24 -0.90 7.08
C GLN A 287 16.65 -0.48 5.73
N TYR A 288 16.15 -1.44 4.95
CA TYR A 288 15.44 -1.13 3.71
C TYR A 288 14.17 -0.32 3.99
N ILE A 289 13.35 -0.76 4.95
CA ILE A 289 12.13 -0.04 5.37
C ILE A 289 12.49 1.37 5.83
N LEU A 290 13.49 1.55 6.72
CA LEU A 290 13.94 2.87 7.17
C LEU A 290 14.36 3.78 6.01
N ARG A 291 15.02 3.24 4.98
CA ARG A 291 15.40 4.02 3.79
C ARG A 291 14.16 4.52 3.06
N ASP A 292 13.16 3.67 2.88
CA ASP A 292 11.89 4.02 2.24
C ASP A 292 11.14 5.06 3.10
N GLU A 293 11.00 4.83 4.41
CA GLU A 293 10.37 5.75 5.36
C GLU A 293 11.03 7.14 5.42
N SER A 294 12.35 7.21 5.21
CA SER A 294 13.03 8.51 5.12
C SER A 294 12.55 9.33 3.92
N MET A 295 12.20 8.67 2.82
CA MET A 295 11.63 9.30 1.63
C MET A 295 10.16 9.62 1.84
N HIS A 296 9.39 8.73 2.47
CA HIS A 296 7.98 8.94 2.79
C HIS A 296 7.80 10.18 3.67
N LEU A 297 8.53 10.27 4.79
CA LEU A 297 8.50 11.43 5.68
C LEU A 297 8.89 12.71 4.93
N ASN A 298 9.95 12.67 4.12
CA ASN A 298 10.40 13.83 3.35
C ASN A 298 9.33 14.30 2.36
N PHE A 299 8.68 13.37 1.64
CA PHE A 299 7.54 13.68 0.77
C PHE A 299 6.37 14.30 1.56
N GLY A 300 5.99 13.72 2.68
CA GLY A 300 4.92 14.24 3.54
C GLY A 300 5.18 15.67 4.01
N ILE A 301 6.40 15.96 4.45
CA ILE A 301 6.80 17.31 4.88
C ILE A 301 6.73 18.30 3.72
N ASP A 302 7.20 17.92 2.52
CA ASP A 302 7.10 18.76 1.32
C ASP A 302 5.64 19.02 0.93
N VAL A 303 4.78 17.99 0.96
CA VAL A 303 3.33 18.12 0.71
C VAL A 303 2.68 19.09 1.70
N ILE A 304 2.92 18.91 3.00
CA ILE A 304 2.35 19.77 4.06
C ILE A 304 2.81 21.21 3.87
N ASN A 305 4.11 21.42 3.64
CA ASN A 305 4.66 22.76 3.42
C ASN A 305 4.12 23.40 2.14
N GLN A 306 4.02 22.65 1.05
CA GLN A 306 3.48 23.17 -0.21
C GLN A 306 2.00 23.55 -0.07
N ILE A 307 1.18 22.75 0.63
CA ILE A 307 -0.20 23.12 0.95
C ILE A 307 -0.26 24.41 1.76
N LYS A 308 0.62 24.59 2.77
CA LYS A 308 0.70 25.83 3.57
C LYS A 308 1.12 27.04 2.74
N ILE A 309 2.06 26.87 1.81
CA ILE A 309 2.53 27.94 0.91
C ILE A 309 1.38 28.40 -0.01
N GLU A 310 0.62 27.45 -0.56
CA GLU A 310 -0.49 27.74 -1.47
C GLU A 310 -1.75 28.22 -0.76
N ASN A 311 -1.90 27.88 0.52
CA ASN A 311 -3.08 28.16 1.34
C ASN A 311 -2.67 28.73 2.71
N PRO A 312 -2.04 29.92 2.77
CA PRO A 312 -1.47 30.46 4.00
C PRO A 312 -2.52 30.72 5.11
N HIS A 313 -3.79 30.89 4.72
CA HIS A 313 -4.91 31.06 5.64
C HIS A 313 -5.20 29.81 6.49
N LEU A 314 -4.75 28.62 6.07
CA LEU A 314 -4.91 27.38 6.85
C LEU A 314 -3.97 27.32 8.05
N TRP A 315 -2.81 27.99 7.99
CA TRP A 315 -1.75 27.88 8.99
C TRP A 315 -1.88 28.92 10.11
N THR A 316 -3.08 29.00 10.70
CA THR A 316 -3.39 29.93 11.79
C THR A 316 -2.62 29.59 13.07
N LYS A 317 -2.55 30.53 14.02
CA LYS A 317 -1.92 30.28 15.33
C LYS A 317 -2.62 29.15 16.10
N ASP A 318 -3.94 29.09 16.00
CA ASP A 318 -4.74 28.05 16.67
C ASP A 318 -4.46 26.68 16.07
N PHE A 319 -4.38 26.59 14.73
CA PHE A 319 -4.03 25.35 14.06
C PHE A 319 -2.58 24.91 14.34
N GLN A 320 -1.64 25.85 14.45
CA GLN A 320 -0.28 25.55 14.89
C GLN A 320 -0.25 24.94 16.30
N GLN A 321 -1.05 25.47 17.22
CA GLN A 321 -1.12 24.94 18.58
C GLN A 321 -1.76 23.55 18.62
N GLU A 322 -2.77 23.31 17.78
CA GLU A 322 -3.36 21.99 17.58
C GLU A 322 -2.33 20.98 17.06
N VAL A 323 -1.56 21.35 16.04
CA VAL A 323 -0.49 20.49 15.48
C VAL A 323 0.58 20.19 16.53
N ILE A 324 1.01 21.18 17.32
CA ILE A 324 1.95 20.94 18.45
C ILE A 324 1.37 19.92 19.42
N GLN A 325 0.08 20.03 19.75
CA GLN A 325 -0.60 19.11 20.64
C GLN A 325 -0.63 17.69 20.07
N MET A 326 -0.89 17.51 18.76
CA MET A 326 -0.83 16.20 18.10
C MET A 326 0.57 15.55 18.19
N ILE A 327 1.64 16.32 17.99
CA ILE A 327 3.01 15.81 18.12
C ILE A 327 3.31 15.37 19.57
N LEU A 328 2.86 16.15 20.56
CA LEU A 328 3.03 15.81 21.97
C LEU A 328 2.25 14.55 22.37
N GLU A 329 1.02 14.40 21.87
CA GLU A 329 0.21 13.19 22.07
C GLU A 329 0.88 11.96 21.46
N GLY A 330 1.33 12.05 20.22
CA GLY A 330 2.12 11.01 19.57
C GLY A 330 3.36 10.65 20.39
N THR A 331 4.13 11.64 20.82
CA THR A 331 5.30 11.41 21.67
C THR A 331 4.94 10.67 22.96
N GLN A 332 3.86 11.05 23.63
CA GLN A 332 3.43 10.41 24.87
C GLN A 332 2.97 8.96 24.65
N LEU A 333 2.26 8.68 23.55
CA LEU A 333 1.88 7.32 23.15
C LEU A 333 3.10 6.45 22.88
N GLU A 334 4.13 7.01 22.24
CA GLU A 334 5.36 6.28 21.94
C GLU A 334 6.16 5.97 23.21
N ILE A 335 6.21 6.90 24.17
CA ILE A 335 6.81 6.66 25.49
C ILE A 335 6.08 5.54 26.24
N GLU A 336 4.75 5.50 26.19
CA GLU A 336 3.97 4.40 26.78
C GLU A 336 4.31 3.06 26.12
N TYR A 337 4.40 3.03 24.78
CA TYR A 337 4.80 1.83 24.03
C TYR A 337 6.23 1.38 24.32
N ALA A 338 7.19 2.31 24.39
CA ALA A 338 8.58 2.00 24.72
C ALA A 338 8.72 1.39 26.12
N ARG A 339 7.99 1.91 27.11
CA ARG A 339 7.96 1.36 28.48
C ARG A 339 7.33 -0.03 28.55
N ASP A 340 6.26 -0.27 27.82
CA ASP A 340 5.61 -1.59 27.74
C ASP A 340 6.47 -2.61 26.98
N THR A 341 7.21 -2.16 25.98
CA THR A 341 8.11 -3.02 25.18
C THR A 341 9.42 -3.32 25.90
N MET A 342 9.88 -2.44 26.79
CA MET A 342 11.15 -2.56 27.53
C MET A 342 10.99 -2.32 29.04
N PRO A 343 10.26 -3.20 29.77
CA PRO A 343 10.02 -3.02 31.20
C PRO A 343 11.30 -3.06 32.05
N ARG A 344 12.30 -3.84 31.62
CA ARG A 344 13.65 -3.91 32.17
C ARG A 344 14.58 -3.84 30.96
N GLY A 345 15.16 -2.67 30.68
CA GLY A 345 15.92 -2.45 29.44
C GLY A 345 16.96 -3.54 29.11
N VAL A 346 17.34 -3.62 27.85
CA VAL A 346 18.34 -4.59 27.35
C VAL A 346 19.70 -3.93 27.15
N LEU A 347 20.73 -4.70 26.80
CA LEU A 347 22.07 -4.16 26.60
C LEU A 347 22.08 -3.03 25.56
N GLY A 348 22.41 -1.81 26.02
CA GLY A 348 22.51 -0.61 25.19
C GLY A 348 21.18 0.08 24.87
N MET A 349 20.06 -0.31 25.52
CA MET A 349 18.75 0.27 25.23
C MET A 349 17.78 0.17 26.43
N ASN A 350 17.07 1.25 26.74
CA ASN A 350 16.01 1.28 27.77
C ASN A 350 14.92 2.29 27.37
N ALA A 351 13.81 2.26 28.12
CA ALA A 351 12.60 3.04 27.87
C ALA A 351 12.68 4.52 28.28
#